data_AF-A0A8H8J0D5-F1
#
_entry.id   AF-A0A8H8J0D5-F1
#
_cell.length_a   1.000
_cell.length_b   1.000
_cell.length_c   1.000
_cell.angle_alpha   90.00
_cell.angle_beta   90.00
_cell.angle_gamma   90.00
#
_symmetry.space_group_name_H-M   'P 1'
#
loop_
_entity.id
_entity.type
_entity.pdbx_description
1 polymer ?
#
loop_
_entity_poly.entity_id
_entity_poly.type
_entity_poly.pdbx_seq_one_letter_code
_entity_poly.pdbx_strand_id
1 'polypeptide(L)'
;MRTKEHELQDLLQFFVAAPSESLPADLDPSVELGRKSLLAAAGGVKVKVPPVVVFSKILQAAKNLLASMHLEPQPFIVEVDLRHDADIVKALLMRLTGHGTFPNVVVQGKTLGGSDDLAHLHENGELVKILGDAGVKINVG
;
A
#
# COMPACT_ATOMS: atom_id res chain seq x y z
N MET A 1 19.76 10.48 -6.95
CA MET A 1 18.38 10.60 -7.46
C MET A 1 17.54 9.53 -6.80
N ARG A 2 16.38 9.86 -6.22
CA ARG A 2 15.51 8.85 -5.60
C ARG A 2 14.71 8.12 -6.66
N THR A 3 14.38 6.86 -6.42
CA THR A 3 13.51 6.07 -7.31
C THR A 3 12.07 6.13 -6.83
N LYS A 4 11.12 5.76 -7.70
CA LYS A 4 9.70 5.62 -7.34
C LYS A 4 9.48 4.65 -6.18
N GLU A 5 10.29 3.60 -6.06
CA GLU A 5 10.24 2.67 -4.92
C GLU A 5 10.63 3.34 -3.61
N HIS A 6 11.65 4.21 -3.61
CA HIS A 6 12.02 4.98 -2.42
C HIS A 6 10.92 5.96 -2.01
N GLU A 7 10.22 6.56 -2.98
CA GLU A 7 9.06 7.43 -2.71
C GLU A 7 7.85 6.64 -2.21
N LEU A 8 7.57 5.48 -2.79
CA LEU A 8 6.51 4.58 -2.34
C LEU A 8 6.76 4.16 -0.90
N GLN A 9 7.99 3.83 -0.52
CA GLN A 9 8.32 3.50 0.87
C GLN A 9 8.03 4.66 1.85
N ASP A 10 8.32 5.90 1.47
CA ASP A 10 7.96 7.07 2.30
C ASP A 10 6.45 7.25 2.41
N LEU A 11 5.72 7.00 1.32
CA LEU A 11 4.26 7.08 1.31
C LEU A 11 3.64 6.00 2.21
N LEU A 12 4.12 4.75 2.13
CA LEU A 12 3.69 3.67 3.02
C LEU A 12 4.02 4.00 4.48
N GLN A 13 5.22 4.53 4.74
CA GLN A 13 5.66 4.97 6.06
C GLN A 13 4.68 5.99 6.65
N PHE A 14 4.22 6.96 5.86
CA PHE A 14 3.24 7.96 6.27
C PHE A 14 1.91 7.30 6.69
N PHE A 15 1.33 6.45 5.84
CA PHE A 15 0.02 5.84 6.13
C PHE A 15 0.05 4.95 7.36
N VAL A 16 1.14 4.20 7.57
CA VAL A 16 1.28 3.34 8.76
C VAL A 16 1.52 4.17 10.02
N ALA A 17 2.29 5.26 9.93
CA ALA A 17 2.59 6.13 11.05
C ALA A 17 1.38 6.98 11.48
N ALA A 18 0.55 7.39 10.52
CA ALA A 18 -0.53 8.35 10.71
C ALA A 18 -1.79 7.96 9.90
N PRO A 19 -2.45 6.83 10.25
CA PRO A 19 -3.56 6.26 9.47
C PRO A 19 -4.73 7.22 9.25
N SER A 20 -5.00 8.08 10.23
CA SER A 20 -6.13 9.01 10.22
C SER A 20 -5.78 10.39 9.66
N GLU A 21 -4.50 10.68 9.43
CA GLU A 21 -4.07 11.99 8.93
C GLU A 21 -4.17 12.06 7.41
N SER A 22 -4.49 13.24 6.90
CA SER A 22 -4.43 13.55 5.46
C SER A 22 -3.00 13.88 5.04
N LEU A 23 -2.66 13.59 3.80
CA LEU A 23 -1.43 14.06 3.17
C LEU A 23 -1.34 15.60 3.23
N PRO A 24 -0.12 16.17 3.22
CA PRO A 24 0.07 17.61 3.18
C PRO A 24 -0.74 18.26 2.04
N ALA A 25 -1.48 19.32 2.34
CA ALA A 25 -2.37 19.97 1.37
C ALA A 25 -1.63 20.61 0.17
N ASP A 26 -0.35 20.92 0.34
CA ASP A 26 0.54 21.48 -0.67
C ASP A 26 1.29 20.40 -1.48
N LEU A 27 1.00 19.13 -1.26
CA LEU A 27 1.65 18.03 -1.96
C LEU A 27 1.23 18.00 -3.44
N ASP A 28 2.21 18.19 -4.34
CA ASP A 28 2.05 17.97 -5.77
C ASP A 28 2.39 16.50 -6.12
N PRO A 29 1.41 15.70 -6.57
CA PRO A 29 1.65 14.30 -6.90
C PRO A 29 2.46 14.10 -8.19
N SER A 30 2.78 15.15 -8.94
CA SER A 30 3.51 15.09 -10.22
C SER A 30 5.03 15.17 -10.05
N VAL A 31 5.51 15.56 -8.88
CA VAL A 31 6.93 15.74 -8.56
C VAL A 31 7.41 14.75 -7.50
N GLU A 32 8.73 14.72 -7.25
CA GLU A 32 9.34 13.86 -6.24
C GLU A 32 8.82 14.20 -4.83
N LEU A 33 8.39 13.18 -4.08
CA LEU A 33 7.87 13.32 -2.72
C LEU A 33 8.94 13.82 -1.75
N GLY A 34 8.62 14.91 -1.04
CA GLY A 34 9.44 15.43 0.03
C GLY A 34 9.39 14.57 1.29
N ARG A 35 10.35 13.65 1.48
CA ARG A 35 10.47 12.79 2.67
C ARG A 35 10.28 13.52 3.99
N LYS A 36 10.90 14.70 4.12
CA LYS A 36 10.83 15.53 5.34
C LYS A 36 9.40 16.04 5.60
N SER A 37 8.68 16.43 4.54
CA SER A 37 7.30 16.89 4.65
C SER A 37 6.38 15.76 5.09
N LEU A 38 6.47 14.58 4.44
CA LEU A 38 5.71 13.39 4.85
C LEU A 38 6.03 12.95 6.28
N LEU A 39 7.31 12.94 6.66
CA LEU A 39 7.71 12.58 8.01
C LEU A 39 7.17 13.58 9.04
N ALA A 40 7.23 14.88 8.75
CA ALA A 40 6.68 15.91 9.63
C ALA A 40 5.16 15.80 9.77
N ALA A 41 4.44 15.57 8.65
CA ALA A 41 3.00 15.36 8.65
C ALA A 41 2.58 14.09 9.42
N ALA A 42 3.44 13.08 9.44
CA ALA A 42 3.27 11.88 10.27
C ALA A 42 3.76 12.04 11.74
N GLY A 43 3.95 13.27 12.22
CA GLY A 43 4.39 13.53 13.61
C GLY A 43 5.87 13.26 13.88
N GLY A 44 6.69 13.11 12.85
CA GLY A 44 8.14 12.92 12.98
C GLY A 44 8.59 11.49 13.29
N VAL A 45 7.66 10.53 13.35
CA VAL A 45 7.94 9.15 13.79
C VAL A 45 8.17 8.23 12.60
N LYS A 46 9.23 7.42 12.68
CA LYS A 46 9.43 6.28 11.78
C LYS A 46 8.90 5.02 12.44
N VAL A 47 7.95 4.36 11.79
CA VAL A 47 7.37 3.07 12.21
C VAL A 47 7.75 1.96 11.25
N LYS A 48 7.74 0.71 11.72
CA LYS A 48 7.94 -0.45 10.86
C LYS A 48 6.71 -0.61 9.95
N VAL A 49 6.90 -0.50 8.64
CA VAL A 49 5.85 -0.76 7.65
C VAL A 49 5.57 -2.27 7.59
N PRO A 50 4.32 -2.72 7.72
CA PRO A 50 3.95 -4.13 7.54
C PRO A 50 4.34 -4.63 6.15
N PRO A 51 4.67 -5.92 6.01
CA PRO A 51 5.10 -6.48 4.72
C PRO A 51 4.04 -6.36 3.63
N VAL A 52 2.75 -6.33 3.99
CA VAL A 52 1.62 -6.18 3.06
C VAL A 52 0.83 -4.91 3.41
N VAL A 53 0.72 -4.01 2.46
CA VAL A 53 -0.12 -2.82 2.53
C VAL A 53 -1.10 -2.84 1.36
N VAL A 54 -2.38 -2.62 1.64
CA VAL A 54 -3.46 -2.66 0.64
C VAL A 54 -4.17 -1.32 0.63
N PHE A 55 -4.11 -0.63 -0.49
CA PHE A 55 -5.00 0.49 -0.76
C PHE A 55 -6.28 -0.06 -1.35
N SER A 56 -7.43 0.23 -0.75
CA SER A 56 -8.72 -0.33 -1.15
C SER A 56 -9.82 0.74 -1.12
N LYS A 57 -10.97 0.39 -1.69
CA LYS A 57 -12.26 1.01 -1.37
C LYS A 57 -13.08 0.08 -0.47
N ILE A 58 -14.05 0.62 0.28
CA ILE A 58 -14.85 -0.17 1.22
C ILE A 58 -15.49 -1.40 0.55
N LEU A 59 -16.06 -1.23 -0.64
CA LEU A 59 -16.93 -2.22 -1.31
C LEU A 59 -16.20 -3.20 -2.25
N GLN A 60 -14.87 -3.34 -2.15
CA GLN A 60 -14.13 -4.17 -3.11
C GLN A 60 -13.89 -5.61 -2.67
N ALA A 61 -14.24 -6.54 -3.57
CA ALA A 61 -14.13 -7.99 -3.41
C ALA A 61 -12.69 -8.49 -3.20
N ALA A 62 -11.66 -7.74 -3.59
CA ALA A 62 -10.27 -8.14 -3.40
C ALA A 62 -9.85 -8.22 -1.92
N LYS A 63 -10.61 -7.59 -1.01
CA LYS A 63 -10.47 -7.84 0.43
C LYS A 63 -10.68 -9.32 0.76
N ASN A 64 -11.54 -10.00 0.01
CA ASN A 64 -11.93 -11.38 0.32
C ASN A 64 -10.77 -12.36 0.10
N LEU A 65 -9.97 -12.20 -0.95
CA LEU A 65 -8.84 -13.11 -1.22
C LEU A 65 -7.75 -12.98 -0.15
N LEU A 66 -7.27 -11.77 0.12
CA LEU A 66 -6.23 -11.57 1.14
C LEU A 66 -6.76 -11.89 2.55
N ALA A 67 -8.03 -11.59 2.85
CA ALA A 67 -8.65 -11.97 4.11
C ALA A 67 -8.79 -13.49 4.26
N SER A 68 -9.11 -14.22 3.19
CA SER A 68 -9.25 -15.69 3.25
C SER A 68 -7.93 -16.43 3.43
N MET A 69 -6.79 -15.77 3.17
CA MET A 69 -5.47 -16.38 3.35
C MET A 69 -4.94 -16.31 4.79
N HIS A 70 -5.66 -15.66 5.73
CA HIS A 70 -5.30 -15.58 7.15
C HIS A 70 -3.81 -15.22 7.37
N LEU A 71 -3.40 -14.11 6.77
CA LEU A 71 -2.00 -13.69 6.74
C LEU A 71 -1.51 -13.20 8.11
N GLU A 72 -0.31 -13.63 8.49
CA GLU A 72 0.41 -13.13 9.67
C GLU A 72 1.80 -12.59 9.30
N PRO A 73 2.11 -11.32 9.59
CA PRO A 73 1.23 -10.30 10.19
C PRO A 73 0.07 -9.90 9.26
N GLN A 74 -1.02 -9.38 9.84
CA GLN A 74 -2.18 -8.93 9.07
C GLN A 74 -1.81 -7.79 8.11
N PRO A 75 -2.42 -7.74 6.91
CA PRO A 75 -2.24 -6.62 6.00
C PRO A 75 -2.70 -5.30 6.61
N PHE A 76 -1.97 -4.23 6.33
CA PHE A 76 -2.41 -2.88 6.67
C PHE A 76 -3.29 -2.32 5.55
N ILE A 77 -4.54 -1.99 5.85
CA ILE A 77 -5.52 -1.54 4.86
C ILE A 77 -5.70 -0.02 4.95
N VAL A 78 -5.56 0.67 3.82
CA VAL A 78 -5.90 2.08 3.64
C VAL A 78 -7.19 2.17 2.84
N GLU A 79 -8.29 2.57 3.48
CA GLU A 79 -9.58 2.81 2.83
C GLU A 79 -9.57 4.18 2.15
N VAL A 80 -9.21 4.23 0.87
CA VAL A 80 -8.94 5.47 0.16
C VAL A 80 -10.21 6.30 -0.08
N ASP A 81 -11.36 5.64 -0.26
CA ASP A 81 -12.65 6.30 -0.47
C ASP A 81 -13.21 7.00 0.79
N LEU A 82 -12.66 6.72 1.96
CA LEU A 82 -13.02 7.40 3.22
C LEU A 82 -12.18 8.64 3.51
N ARG A 83 -11.19 8.93 2.67
CA ARG A 83 -10.23 10.01 2.94
C ARG A 83 -10.56 11.27 2.16
N HIS A 84 -10.31 12.42 2.79
CA HIS A 84 -10.47 13.73 2.16
C HIS A 84 -9.45 13.98 1.04
N ASP A 85 -8.30 13.33 1.10
CA ASP A 85 -7.18 13.44 0.14
C ASP A 85 -7.17 12.32 -0.92
N ALA A 86 -8.30 11.61 -1.09
CA ALA A 86 -8.41 10.41 -1.94
C ALA A 86 -7.85 10.58 -3.35
N ASP A 87 -8.05 11.75 -3.97
CA ASP A 87 -7.60 12.00 -5.33
C ASP A 87 -6.08 12.22 -5.42
N ILE A 88 -5.47 12.84 -4.40
CA ILE A 88 -4.01 12.94 -4.29
C ILE A 88 -3.41 11.55 -4.08
N VAL A 89 -4.02 10.72 -3.21
CA VAL A 89 -3.59 9.33 -2.98
C VAL A 89 -3.63 8.53 -4.29
N LYS A 90 -4.72 8.60 -5.05
CA LYS A 90 -4.84 7.94 -6.37
C LYS A 90 -3.75 8.40 -7.35
N ALA A 91 -3.51 9.71 -7.44
CA ALA A 91 -2.52 10.28 -8.34
C ALA A 91 -1.10 9.80 -7.99
N LEU A 92 -0.76 9.77 -6.70
CA LEU A 92 0.50 9.23 -6.22
C LEU A 92 0.65 7.75 -6.52
N LEU A 93 -0.38 6.94 -6.23
CA LEU A 93 -0.34 5.50 -6.51
C LEU A 93 -0.17 5.24 -8.01
N MET A 94 -0.88 5.97 -8.87
CA MET A 94 -0.70 5.89 -10.31
C MET A 94 0.75 6.22 -10.72
N ARG A 95 1.31 7.34 -10.24
CA ARG A 95 2.69 7.72 -10.58
C ARG A 95 3.72 6.70 -10.10
N LEU A 96 3.58 6.23 -8.86
CA LEU A 96 4.58 5.43 -8.17
C LEU A 96 4.51 3.94 -8.53
N THR A 97 3.31 3.42 -8.79
CA THR A 97 3.07 1.99 -9.03
C THR A 97 2.63 1.67 -10.46
N GLY A 98 2.14 2.67 -11.22
CA GLY A 98 1.45 2.42 -12.50
C GLY A 98 -0.02 2.02 -12.35
N HIS A 99 -0.52 1.86 -11.12
CA HIS A 99 -1.91 1.48 -10.82
C HIS A 99 -2.60 2.56 -9.97
N GLY A 100 -3.58 3.25 -10.56
CA GLY A 100 -4.49 4.16 -9.84
C GLY A 100 -5.87 3.54 -9.54
N THR A 101 -6.05 2.27 -9.87
CA THR A 101 -7.24 1.47 -9.57
C THR A 101 -7.08 0.77 -8.23
N PHE A 102 -8.20 0.30 -7.67
CA PHE A 102 -8.23 -0.39 -6.40
C PHE A 102 -8.74 -1.83 -6.59
N PRO A 103 -8.23 -2.80 -5.81
CA PRO A 103 -7.17 -2.63 -4.83
C PRO A 103 -5.83 -2.26 -5.51
N ASN A 104 -4.94 -1.63 -4.76
CA ASN A 104 -3.53 -1.54 -5.13
C ASN A 104 -2.73 -2.17 -3.98
N VAL A 105 -2.11 -3.31 -4.27
CA VAL A 105 -1.47 -4.16 -3.27
C VAL A 105 0.03 -3.96 -3.35
N VAL A 106 0.65 -3.77 -2.19
CA VAL A 106 2.08 -3.52 -2.05
C VAL A 106 2.67 -4.54 -1.10
N VAL A 107 3.66 -5.29 -1.57
CA VAL A 107 4.41 -6.28 -0.80
C VAL A 107 5.87 -5.86 -0.70
N GLN A 108 6.41 -5.72 0.51
CA GLN A 108 7.76 -5.24 0.79
C GLN A 108 8.14 -3.93 0.04
N GLY A 109 7.20 -3.01 -0.05
CA GLY A 109 7.42 -1.72 -0.73
C GLY A 109 7.46 -1.80 -2.26
N LYS A 110 7.04 -2.93 -2.85
CA LYS A 110 6.88 -3.10 -4.30
C LYS A 110 5.43 -3.37 -4.63
N THR A 111 4.92 -2.77 -5.70
CA THR A 111 3.56 -3.04 -6.14
C THR A 111 3.43 -4.46 -6.67
N LEU A 112 2.37 -5.12 -6.25
CA LEU A 112 1.90 -6.41 -6.78
C LEU A 112 0.79 -6.22 -7.82
N GLY A 113 0.29 -4.98 -7.96
CA GLY A 113 -0.81 -4.65 -8.86
C GLY A 113 -2.18 -4.69 -8.17
N GLY A 114 -3.20 -4.98 -8.97
CA GLY A 114 -4.62 -4.95 -8.58
C GLY A 114 -5.23 -6.32 -8.33
N SER A 115 -6.57 -6.39 -8.46
CA SER A 115 -7.33 -7.62 -8.21
C SER A 115 -6.98 -8.73 -9.21
N ASP A 116 -6.81 -8.38 -10.48
CA ASP A 116 -6.54 -9.36 -11.55
C ASP A 116 -5.12 -9.94 -11.39
N ASP A 117 -4.14 -9.08 -11.06
CA ASP A 117 -2.78 -9.50 -10.76
C ASP A 117 -2.74 -10.47 -9.56
N LEU A 118 -3.45 -10.13 -8.49
CA LEU A 118 -3.59 -10.98 -7.31
C LEU A 118 -4.22 -12.35 -7.63
N ALA A 119 -5.30 -12.37 -8.42
CA ALA A 119 -5.97 -13.61 -8.79
C ALA A 119 -5.05 -14.50 -9.63
N HIS A 120 -4.39 -13.93 -10.64
CA HIS A 120 -3.44 -14.66 -11.47
C HIS A 120 -2.26 -15.23 -10.66
N LEU A 121 -1.67 -14.42 -9.77
CA LEU A 121 -0.58 -14.86 -8.89
C LEU A 121 -1.04 -15.92 -7.88
N HIS A 122 -2.31 -15.89 -7.47
CA HIS A 122 -2.87 -16.91 -6.60
C HIS A 122 -3.06 -18.22 -7.35
N GLU A 123 -3.68 -18.17 -8.53
CA GLU A 123 -3.96 -19.32 -9.38
C GLU A 123 -2.68 -20.04 -9.84
N ASN A 124 -1.61 -19.30 -10.09
CA ASN A 124 -0.32 -19.87 -10.49
C ASN A 124 0.58 -20.27 -9.28
N GLY A 125 0.15 -20.00 -8.05
CA GLY A 125 0.87 -20.32 -6.81
C GLY A 125 2.02 -19.37 -6.45
N GLU A 126 2.33 -18.37 -7.27
CA GLU A 126 3.43 -17.41 -7.02
C GLU A 126 3.12 -16.46 -5.86
N LEU A 127 1.85 -16.16 -5.60
CA LEU A 127 1.43 -15.30 -4.50
C LEU A 127 1.91 -15.85 -3.15
N VAL A 128 1.78 -17.16 -2.94
CA VAL A 128 2.24 -17.83 -1.71
C VAL A 128 3.75 -17.66 -1.54
N LYS A 129 4.51 -17.81 -2.62
CA LYS A 129 5.96 -17.64 -2.60
C LYS A 129 6.35 -16.19 -2.30
N ILE A 130 5.73 -15.22 -2.98
CA ILE A 130 5.98 -13.78 -2.78
C ILE A 130 5.71 -13.39 -1.32
N LEU A 131 4.61 -13.85 -0.75
CA LEU A 131 4.25 -13.62 0.65
C LEU A 131 5.24 -14.30 1.61
N GLY A 132 5.64 -15.54 1.33
CA GLY A 132 6.63 -16.26 2.12
C GLY A 132 8.00 -15.58 2.12
N ASP A 133 8.48 -15.16 0.95
CA ASP A 133 9.71 -14.37 0.78
C ASP A 133 9.59 -13.02 1.50
N ALA A 134 8.36 -12.49 1.62
CA ALA A 134 8.07 -11.30 2.39
C ALA A 134 8.09 -11.49 3.92
N GLY A 135 8.24 -12.72 4.40
CA GLY A 135 8.15 -13.10 5.80
C GLY A 135 6.72 -13.21 6.33
N VAL A 136 5.74 -13.33 5.43
CA VAL A 136 4.32 -13.48 5.77
C VAL A 136 3.99 -14.97 5.83
N LYS A 137 3.36 -15.37 6.94
CA LYS A 137 2.82 -16.71 7.11
C LYS A 137 1.37 -16.75 6.65
N ILE A 138 0.99 -17.84 6.00
CA ILE A 138 -0.38 -18.13 5.62
C ILE A 138 -0.87 -19.19 6.61
N ASN A 139 -1.78 -18.82 7.50
CA ASN A 139 -2.32 -19.76 8.47
C ASN A 139 -3.49 -20.50 7.83
N VAL A 140 -3.19 -21.69 7.32
CA VAL A 140 -4.24 -22.62 6.89
C VAL A 140 -4.83 -23.22 8.16
N GLY A 141 -6.10 -22.92 8.43
CA GLY A 141 -6.87 -23.53 9.51
C GLY A 141 -7.09 -25.02 9.29
#